data_AF-A0A847MCL6-F1
#
_entry.id   AF-A0A847MCL6-F1
#
_cell.length_a   1.000
_cell.length_b   1.000
_cell.length_c   1.000
_cell.angle_alpha   90.00
_cell.angle_beta   90.00
_cell.angle_gamma   90.00
#
_symmetry.space_group_name_H-M   'P 1'
#
loop_
_entity.id
_entity.type
_entity.pdbx_description
1 polymer ?
#
loop_
_entity_poly.entity_id
_entity_poly.type
_entity_poly.pdbx_seq_one_letter_code
_entity_poly.pdbx_strand_id
1 'polypeptide(L)' 'MKYKYQILIEKDENDIYIASCPALQGCYSQGDTVDEALQNI' A
#
# COMPACT_ATOMS: atom_id res chain seq x y z
N MET A 1 -19.63 -4.42 -8.57
CA MET A 1 -18.95 -3.17 -8.97
C MET A 1 -17.45 -3.38 -8.79
N LYS A 2 -16.61 -2.98 -9.75
CA LYS A 2 -15.14 -3.06 -9.63
C LYS A 2 -14.59 -1.65 -9.52
N TYR A 3 -13.92 -1.37 -8.41
CA TYR A 3 -13.24 -0.09 -8.20
C TYR A 3 -11.76 -0.27 -8.52
N LYS A 4 -11.17 0.75 -9.14
CA LYS A 4 -9.74 0.81 -9.39
C LYS A 4 -9.22 2.02 -8.65
N TYR A 5 -8.35 1.79 -7.68
CA TYR A 5 -7.68 2.84 -6.95
C TYR A 5 -6.22 2.86 -7.36
N GLN A 6 -5.64 4.06 -7.43
CA GLN A 6 -4.19 4.19 -7.52
C GLN A 6 -3.63 3.97 -6.12
N ILE A 7 -2.68 3.05 -6.01
CA ILE A 7 -1.94 2.78 -4.79
C ILE A 7 -0.54 3.36 -4.97
N LEU A 8 -0.08 4.14 -3.99
CA LEU A 8 1.30 4.58 -3.90
C LEU A 8 2.07 3.55 -3.10
N ILE A 9 3.23 3.11 -3.60
CA ILE A 9 4.11 2.19 -2.87
C ILE A 9 5.44 2.87 -2.67
N GLU A 10 5.83 2.95 -1.40
CA GLU A 10 7.09 3.52 -0.94
C GLU A 10 7.89 2.42 -0.24
N LYS A 11 9.19 2.40 -0.46
CA LYS A 11 10.11 1.51 0.25
C LYS A 11 10.90 2.35 1.24
N ASP A 12 10.87 1.97 2.52
CA ASP A 12 11.60 2.67 3.57
C ASP A 12 13.05 2.18 3.70
N GLU A 13 13.80 2.79 4.62
CA GLU A 13 15.22 2.49 4.87
C GLU A 13 15.48 1.11 5.51
N ASN A 14 14.44 0.46 6.05
CA ASN A 14 14.46 -0.84 6.70
C ASN A 14 13.99 -1.97 5.77
N ASP A 15 13.96 -1.75 4.45
CA ASP A 15 13.45 -2.67 3.44
C ASP A 15 11.94 -2.97 3.55
N ILE A 16 11.18 -2.16 4.29
CA ILE A 16 9.73 -2.30 4.44
C ILE A 16 9.01 -1.58 3.29
N TYR A 17 7.95 -2.20 2.76
CA TYR A 17 7.07 -1.60 1.77
C TYR A 17 5.84 -1.01 2.43
N ILE A 18 5.57 0.26 2.16
CA ILE A 18 4.39 0.99 2.62
C ILE A 18 3.51 1.22 1.40
N ALA A 19 2.31 0.65 1.41
CA ALA A 19 1.27 0.89 0.42
C ALA A 19 0.24 1.89 0.97
N SER A 20 -0.11 2.90 0.19
CA SER A 20 -1.11 3.90 0.57
C SER A 20 -2.11 4.17 -0.54
N CYS A 21 -3.37 4.36 -0.15
CA CYS A 21 -4.45 4.68 -1.10
C CYS A 21 -4.85 6.16 -0.94
N PRO A 22 -4.36 7.09 -1.78
CA PRO A 22 -4.70 8.51 -1.69
C PRO A 22 -6.21 8.78 -1.88
N ALA A 23 -6.95 7.88 -2.52
CA ALA A 23 -8.39 7.98 -2.67
C ALA A 23 -9.16 7.66 -1.37
N LEU A 24 -8.53 6.97 -0.42
CA LEU A 24 -9.10 6.59 0.87
C LEU A 24 -8.23 7.19 1.98
N GLN A 25 -8.61 8.38 2.45
CA GLN A 25 -7.86 9.08 3.49
C GLN A 25 -7.67 8.18 4.73
N GLY A 26 -6.41 7.97 5.14
CA GLY A 26 -6.08 7.11 6.27
C GLY A 26 -5.86 5.64 5.92
N CYS A 27 -5.99 5.24 4.66
CA CYS A 27 -5.71 3.87 4.21
C CYS A 27 -4.22 3.70 3.88
N TYR A 28 -3.50 3.14 4.84
CA TYR A 28 -2.09 2.81 4.77
C TYR A 28 -1.91 1.37 5.22
N SER A 29 -1.01 0.67 4.56
CA SER A 29 -0.66 -0.70 4.88
C SER A 29 0.82 -0.92 4.65
N GLN A 30 1.38 -1.92 5.34
CA GLN A 30 2.80 -2.23 5.28
C GLN A 30 3.03 -3.72 5.14
N GLY A 31 4.18 -4.09 4.60
CA GLY A 31 4.64 -5.47 4.49
C GLY A 31 6.12 -5.56 4.15
N ASP A 32 6.69 -6.74 4.33
CA ASP A 32 8.07 -7.04 3.97
C ASP A 32 8.23 -7.15 2.44
N THR A 33 7.12 -7.26 1.71
CA THR A 33 7.07 -7.28 0.25
C THR A 33 5.95 -6.39 -0.30
N VAL A 34 6.11 -5.99 -1.57
CA VAL A 34 5.08 -5.25 -2.33
C VAL A 34 3.73 -5.99 -2.34
N ASP A 35 3.76 -7.31 -2.52
CA ASP A 35 2.55 -8.14 -2.61
C ASP A 35 1.82 -8.17 -1.27
N GLU A 36 2.57 -8.35 -0.17
CA GLU A 36 2.02 -8.33 1.18
C GLU A 36 1.39 -6.97 1.53
N ALA A 37 2.09 -5.86 1.24
CA ALA A 37 1.57 -4.52 1.47
C ALA A 37 0.28 -4.25 0.66
N LEU A 38 0.14 -4.85 -0.53
CA LEU A 38 -1.06 -4.77 -1.37
C LEU A 38 -2.20 -5.67 -0.89
N GLN A 39 -1.91 -6.88 -0.39
CA GLN A 39 -2.91 -7.79 0.17
C GLN A 39 -3.58 -7.24 1.44
N ASN A 40 -2.83 -6.40 2.17
CA ASN A 40 -3.29 -5.78 3.41
C ASN A 40 -4.09 -4.46 3.20
N ILE A 41 -4.41 -4.08 1.95
CA ILE A 41 -5.29 -2.94 1.58
C ILE A 41 -6.68 -3.43 1.22
#